data_AF-A0A7C7PW04-F1
#
_entry.id   AF-A0A7C7PW04-F1
#
_cell.length_a   1.000
_cell.length_b   1.000
_cell.length_c   1.000
_cell.angle_alpha   90.00
_cell.angle_beta   90.00
_cell.angle_gamma   90.00
#
_symmetry.space_group_name_H-M   'P 1'
#
loop_
_entity.id
_entity.type
_entity.pdbx_description
1 polymer ?
#
loop_
_entity_poly.entity_id
_entity_poly.type
_entity_poly.pdbx_seq_one_letter_code
_entity_poly.pdbx_strand_id
1 'polypeptide(L)'
;MERWEKIAFLVLCVTLVTALGITMFTRWRSKWRDEEPILFNASDVAYHVKSSELKPAIIKVHVKGAVKYPGVYEFPTGVRVDDAVRKAQPLPSADINALNLAAFLKDGEEIFVPDKREQSLGVFAEALNNSNLSKASAQVAQPLNAGVKIPINRATAKQLEALPGIGP
;
A
#
# COMPACT_ATOMS: atom_id res chain seq x y z
N MET A 1 -9.50 88.25 -12.77
CA MET A 1 -9.84 86.89 -12.33
C MET A 1 -9.83 86.88 -10.82
N GLU A 2 -11.01 87.22 -10.32
CA GLU A 2 -11.32 87.70 -8.99
C GLU A 2 -11.09 86.57 -7.97
N ARG A 3 -10.63 86.89 -6.75
CA ARG A 3 -10.22 85.91 -5.72
C ARG A 3 -11.28 84.82 -5.45
N TRP A 4 -12.54 85.11 -5.73
CA TRP A 4 -13.68 84.18 -5.67
C TRP A 4 -13.59 83.02 -6.66
N GLU A 5 -13.07 83.21 -7.86
CA GLU A 5 -12.88 82.13 -8.85
C GLU A 5 -11.86 81.11 -8.34
N LYS A 6 -10.76 81.59 -7.72
CA LYS A 6 -9.72 80.72 -7.14
C LYS A 6 -10.25 79.95 -5.93
N ILE A 7 -11.08 80.57 -5.09
CA ILE A 7 -11.71 79.91 -3.94
C ILE A 7 -12.72 78.86 -4.41
N ALA A 8 -13.54 79.19 -5.43
CA ALA A 8 -14.49 78.25 -6.02
C ALA A 8 -13.80 77.02 -6.63
N PHE A 9 -12.68 77.21 -7.35
CA PHE A 9 -11.87 76.11 -7.87
C PHE A 9 -11.25 75.26 -6.76
N LEU A 10 -10.76 75.87 -5.68
CA LEU A 10 -10.14 75.15 -4.56
C LEU A 10 -11.16 74.28 -3.82
N VAL A 11 -12.36 74.82 -3.56
CA VAL A 11 -13.47 74.05 -2.95
C VAL A 11 -13.90 72.89 -3.86
N LEU A 12 -14.02 73.13 -5.17
CA LEU A 12 -14.39 72.09 -6.13
C LEU A 12 -13.34 70.96 -6.17
N CYS A 13 -12.04 71.28 -6.20
CA CYS A 13 -10.97 70.28 -6.16
C CYS A 13 -11.00 69.45 -4.87
N VAL A 14 -11.25 70.07 -3.71
CA VAL A 14 -11.31 69.35 -2.41
C VAL A 14 -12.51 68.41 -2.35
N THR A 15 -13.68 68.83 -2.83
CA THR A 15 -14.87 67.96 -2.90
C THR A 15 -14.66 66.78 -3.86
N LEU A 16 -13.98 67.01 -4.98
CA LEU A 16 -13.67 65.97 -5.96
C LEU A 16 -12.67 64.96 -5.38
N VAL A 17 -11.61 65.40 -4.71
CA VAL A 17 -10.62 64.52 -4.07
C VAL A 17 -11.22 63.72 -2.92
N THR A 18 -12.09 64.32 -2.11
CA THR A 18 -12.78 63.61 -1.02
C THR A 18 -13.78 62.59 -1.56
N ALA A 19 -14.53 62.91 -2.62
CA ALA A 19 -15.43 61.96 -3.29
C ALA A 19 -14.65 60.80 -3.94
N LEU A 20 -13.52 61.06 -4.61
CA LEU A 20 -12.64 60.01 -5.13
C LEU A 20 -11.98 59.19 -4.02
N GLY A 21 -11.59 59.83 -2.91
CA GLY A 21 -11.03 59.16 -1.74
C GLY A 21 -12.04 58.22 -1.08
N ILE A 22 -13.29 58.65 -0.90
CA ILE A 22 -14.39 57.83 -0.34
C ILE A 22 -14.74 56.68 -1.30
N THR A 23 -14.86 56.94 -2.60
CA THR A 23 -15.15 55.88 -3.59
C THR A 23 -14.00 54.87 -3.69
N MET A 24 -12.74 55.32 -3.65
CA MET A 24 -11.59 54.43 -3.59
C MET A 24 -11.51 53.67 -2.26
N PHE A 25 -11.82 54.30 -1.12
CA PHE A 25 -11.80 53.67 0.21
C PHE A 25 -12.92 52.65 0.37
N THR A 26 -14.12 52.93 -0.13
CA THR A 26 -15.23 51.97 -0.16
C THR A 26 -14.92 50.79 -1.08
N ARG A 27 -14.25 51.04 -2.22
CA ARG A 27 -13.78 49.97 -3.13
C ARG A 27 -12.59 49.20 -2.57
N TRP A 28 -11.70 49.83 -1.82
CA TRP A 28 -10.58 49.20 -1.13
C TRP A 28 -11.07 48.36 0.05
N ARG A 29 -12.04 48.86 0.82
CA ARG A 29 -12.71 48.12 1.91
C ARG A 29 -13.42 46.86 1.41
N SER A 30 -13.85 46.82 0.14
CA SER A 30 -14.39 45.59 -0.46
C SER A 30 -13.33 44.48 -0.65
N LYS A 31 -12.03 44.83 -0.70
CA LYS A 31 -10.93 43.86 -0.81
C LYS A 31 -10.45 43.32 0.55
N TRP A 32 -10.98 43.84 1.67
CA TRP A 32 -10.65 43.39 3.03
C TRP A 32 -11.90 42.94 3.79
N ARG A 33 -12.85 42.32 3.09
CA ARG A 33 -14.06 41.75 3.71
C ARG A 33 -14.36 40.34 3.20
N ASP A 34 -13.31 39.55 3.00
CA ASP A 34 -13.41 38.11 2.68
C ASP A 34 -12.59 37.25 3.67
N GLU A 35 -12.49 37.69 4.93
CA GLU A 35 -12.24 36.76 6.04
C GLU A 35 -13.57 36.55 6.76
N GLU A 36 -14.45 35.78 6.13
CA GLU A 36 -15.57 35.20 6.88
C GLU A 36 -14.99 34.18 7.88
N PRO A 37 -15.44 34.19 9.15
CA PRO A 37 -15.12 33.09 10.04
C PRO A 37 -15.64 31.81 9.40
N ILE A 38 -14.79 30.78 9.34
CA ILE A 38 -15.14 29.41 8.95
C ILE A 38 -16.31 28.92 9.81
N LEU A 39 -17.53 29.20 9.36
CA LEU A 39 -18.71 28.49 9.78
C LEU A 39 -18.68 27.17 9.02
N PHE A 40 -18.45 26.08 9.75
CA PHE A 40 -18.45 24.72 9.22
C PHE A 40 -19.85 24.39 8.70
N ASN A 41 -20.13 24.74 7.44
CA ASN A 41 -21.42 24.48 6.82
C ASN A 41 -21.42 23.05 6.26
N ALA A 42 -22.28 22.19 6.79
CA ALA A 42 -22.36 20.78 6.42
C ALA A 42 -22.70 20.56 4.93
N SER A 43 -23.26 21.57 4.25
CA SER A 43 -23.54 21.50 2.82
C SER A 43 -22.31 21.64 1.92
N ASP A 44 -21.22 22.28 2.37
CA ASP A 44 -19.99 22.43 1.57
C ASP A 44 -19.17 21.12 1.53
N VAL A 45 -19.30 20.32 2.60
CA VAL A 45 -18.72 18.97 2.67
C VAL A 45 -19.36 18.04 1.63
N ALA A 46 -20.64 18.25 1.29
CA ALA A 46 -21.33 17.41 0.31
C ALA A 46 -20.85 17.64 -1.14
N TYR A 47 -20.29 18.82 -1.46
CA TYR A 47 -19.84 19.14 -2.82
C TYR A 47 -18.36 18.81 -3.05
N HIS A 48 -17.51 18.88 -2.03
CA HIS A 48 -16.08 18.54 -2.13
C HIS A 48 -15.75 17.05 -2.07
N VAL A 49 -16.73 16.18 -1.84
CA VAL A 49 -16.53 14.71 -1.92
C VAL A 49 -16.68 14.18 -3.35
N LYS A 50 -17.22 14.97 -4.29
CA LYS A 50 -17.62 14.45 -5.61
C LYS A 50 -16.52 14.39 -6.69
N SER A 51 -15.32 14.91 -6.44
CA SER A 51 -14.27 14.94 -7.47
C SER A 51 -12.86 15.11 -6.91
N SER A 52 -12.54 14.38 -5.85
CA SER A 52 -11.19 13.89 -5.69
C SER A 52 -11.07 12.70 -6.65
N GLU A 53 -10.55 12.93 -7.85
CA GLU A 53 -10.04 11.85 -8.69
C GLU A 53 -8.91 11.16 -7.90
N LEU A 54 -9.28 10.19 -7.07
CA LEU A 54 -8.37 9.25 -6.45
C LEU A 54 -7.74 8.45 -7.59
N LYS A 55 -6.63 8.95 -8.14
CA LYS A 55 -5.77 8.13 -9.00
C LYS A 55 -5.48 6.86 -8.21
N PRO A 56 -5.84 5.67 -8.72
CA PRO A 56 -5.61 4.44 -7.99
C PRO A 56 -4.12 4.31 -7.75
N ALA A 57 -3.74 4.12 -6.49
CA ALA A 57 -2.33 3.89 -6.14
C ALA A 57 -1.85 2.67 -6.93
N ILE A 58 -0.67 2.78 -7.55
CA ILE A 58 -0.05 1.71 -8.33
C ILE A 58 0.85 0.89 -7.39
N ILE A 59 0.76 -0.43 -7.50
CA ILE A 59 1.57 -1.40 -6.77
C ILE A 59 2.42 -2.23 -7.73
N LYS A 60 3.57 -2.70 -7.24
CA LYS A 60 4.51 -3.55 -7.99
C LYS A 60 4.51 -4.96 -7.43
N VAL A 61 4.31 -5.94 -8.31
CA VAL A 61 4.25 -7.36 -7.96
C VAL A 61 5.20 -8.15 -8.85
N HIS A 62 6.00 -9.03 -8.25
CA HIS A 62 6.91 -9.92 -8.97
C HIS A 62 6.21 -11.26 -9.25
N VAL A 63 6.08 -11.66 -10.52
CA VAL A 63 5.51 -12.96 -10.90
C VAL A 63 6.61 -13.84 -11.49
N LYS A 64 6.75 -15.06 -10.96
CA LYS A 64 7.74 -16.06 -11.40
C LYS A 64 7.18 -17.48 -11.37
N GLY A 65 7.90 -18.43 -11.96
CA GLY A 65 7.51 -19.85 -12.01
C GLY A 65 6.99 -20.26 -13.39
N ALA A 66 5.96 -21.10 -13.44
CA ALA A 66 5.36 -21.66 -14.64
C ALA A 66 4.50 -20.64 -15.42
N VAL A 67 5.10 -19.51 -15.79
CA VAL A 67 4.50 -18.44 -16.60
C VAL A 67 5.36 -18.16 -17.82
N LYS A 68 4.75 -17.67 -18.90
CA LYS A 68 5.46 -17.38 -20.15
C LYS A 68 6.35 -16.15 -20.01
N TYR A 69 5.91 -15.15 -19.25
CA TYR A 69 6.62 -13.90 -19.05
C TYR A 69 6.81 -13.64 -17.55
N PRO A 70 7.88 -14.18 -16.93
CA PRO A 70 8.23 -13.81 -15.56
C PRO A 70 8.74 -12.37 -15.51
N GLY A 71 8.49 -11.67 -14.40
CA GLY A 71 8.93 -10.28 -14.22
C GLY A 71 8.10 -9.49 -13.22
N VAL A 72 8.44 -8.21 -13.09
CA VAL A 72 7.72 -7.26 -12.22
C VAL A 72 6.64 -6.55 -13.03
N TYR A 73 5.44 -6.52 -12.48
CA TYR A 73 4.26 -5.94 -13.10
C TYR A 73 3.66 -4.84 -12.22
N GLU A 74 3.13 -3.82 -12.88
CA GLU A 74 2.39 -2.73 -12.23
C GLU A 74 0.88 -2.96 -12.35
N PHE A 75 0.18 -2.80 -11.23
CA PHE A 75 -1.26 -2.91 -11.10
C PHE A 75 -1.83 -1.77 -10.26
N PRO A 76 -3.07 -1.33 -10.51
CA PRO A 76 -3.78 -0.52 -9.55
C PRO A 76 -4.05 -1.32 -8.26
N THR A 77 -4.18 -0.61 -7.15
CA THR A 77 -4.63 -1.16 -5.87
C THR A 77 -6.01 -1.81 -6.00
N GLY A 78 -6.22 -2.91 -5.27
CA GLY A 78 -7.49 -3.66 -5.29
C GLY A 78 -7.61 -4.72 -6.39
N VAL A 79 -6.56 -4.91 -7.19
CA VAL A 79 -6.45 -6.00 -8.18
C VAL A 79 -6.18 -7.34 -7.48
N ARG A 80 -6.55 -8.44 -8.12
CA ARG A 80 -6.41 -9.80 -7.56
C ARG A 80 -5.23 -10.56 -8.14
N VAL A 81 -4.81 -11.62 -7.43
CA VAL A 81 -3.74 -12.54 -7.85
C VAL A 81 -4.04 -13.12 -9.24
N ASP A 82 -5.31 -13.40 -9.55
CA ASP A 82 -5.70 -13.90 -10.87
C ASP A 82 -5.26 -12.98 -12.02
N ASP A 83 -5.35 -11.66 -11.84
CA ASP A 83 -5.07 -10.68 -12.87
C ASP A 83 -3.56 -10.61 -13.13
N ALA A 84 -2.77 -10.74 -12.06
CA ALA A 84 -1.32 -10.82 -12.15
C ALA A 84 -0.87 -12.08 -12.90
N VAL A 85 -1.43 -13.24 -12.55
CA VAL A 85 -1.11 -14.51 -13.22
C VAL A 85 -1.54 -14.47 -14.69
N ARG A 86 -2.74 -13.94 -15.00
CA ARG A 86 -3.20 -13.76 -16.38
C ARG A 86 -2.29 -12.86 -17.20
N LYS A 87 -1.83 -11.74 -16.62
CA LYS A 87 -0.92 -10.79 -17.29
C LYS A 87 0.44 -11.43 -17.58
N ALA A 88 0.95 -12.27 -16.67
CA ALA A 88 2.16 -13.05 -16.87
C ALA A 88 2.00 -14.25 -17.85
N GLN A 89 0.76 -14.56 -18.26
CA GLN A 89 0.36 -15.69 -19.11
C GLN A 89 0.81 -17.05 -18.55
N PRO A 90 -0.04 -17.77 -17.79
CA PRO A 90 0.34 -19.06 -17.22
C PRO A 90 0.59 -20.08 -18.33
N LEU A 91 1.60 -20.92 -18.15
CA LEU A 91 1.87 -22.04 -19.06
C LEU A 91 0.81 -23.14 -18.86
N PRO A 92 0.58 -24.03 -19.84
CA PRO A 92 -0.33 -25.18 -19.66
C PRO A 92 0.07 -26.11 -18.49
N SER A 93 1.37 -26.17 -18.19
CA SER A 93 1.92 -26.92 -17.07
C SER A 93 1.76 -26.20 -15.73
N ALA A 94 1.32 -24.93 -15.69
CA ALA A 94 1.08 -24.19 -14.47
C ALA A 94 -0.06 -24.82 -13.65
N ASP A 95 0.16 -24.98 -12.35
CA ASP A 95 -0.89 -25.33 -11.41
C ASP A 95 -1.52 -24.09 -10.79
N ILE A 96 -2.57 -23.62 -11.44
CA ILE A 96 -3.32 -22.42 -11.03
C ILE A 96 -4.17 -22.72 -9.78
N ASN A 97 -4.53 -23.99 -9.53
CA ASN A 97 -5.37 -24.37 -8.38
C ASN A 97 -4.61 -24.29 -7.05
N ALA A 98 -3.28 -24.30 -7.09
CA ALA A 98 -2.44 -24.12 -5.92
C ALA A 98 -2.36 -22.66 -5.42
N LEU A 99 -2.84 -21.70 -6.21
CA LEU A 99 -2.81 -20.27 -5.85
C LEU A 99 -4.18 -19.81 -5.35
N ASN A 100 -4.17 -18.92 -4.36
CA ASN A 100 -5.38 -18.17 -3.98
C ASN A 100 -5.63 -17.03 -4.98
N LEU A 101 -6.24 -17.37 -6.12
CA LEU A 101 -6.57 -16.43 -7.20
C LEU A 101 -7.47 -15.28 -6.75
N ALA A 102 -8.27 -15.49 -5.69
CA ALA A 102 -9.19 -14.50 -5.17
C ALA A 102 -8.54 -13.47 -4.24
N ALA A 103 -7.30 -13.70 -3.80
CA ALA A 103 -6.60 -12.79 -2.92
C ALA A 103 -6.31 -11.45 -3.61
N PHE A 104 -6.39 -10.36 -2.86
CA PHE A 104 -5.95 -9.05 -3.31
C PHE A 104 -4.43 -8.95 -3.31
N LEU A 105 -3.90 -8.28 -4.33
CA LEU A 105 -2.49 -7.97 -4.46
C LEU A 105 -2.07 -6.90 -3.47
N LYS A 106 -0.86 -7.06 -2.94
CA LYS A 106 -0.17 -6.07 -2.11
C LYS A 106 1.08 -5.57 -2.82
N ASP A 107 1.50 -4.36 -2.47
CA ASP A 107 2.75 -3.81 -2.98
C ASP A 107 3.96 -4.61 -2.50
N GLY A 108 4.90 -4.86 -3.40
CA GLY A 108 6.09 -5.66 -3.13
C GLY A 108 5.82 -7.16 -2.99
N GLU A 109 4.62 -7.64 -3.35
CA GLU A 109 4.29 -9.06 -3.27
C GLU A 109 5.02 -9.88 -4.36
N GLU A 110 5.40 -11.10 -4.01
CA GLU A 110 5.97 -12.07 -4.94
C GLU A 110 5.01 -13.26 -5.12
N ILE A 111 4.65 -13.54 -6.36
CA ILE A 111 3.75 -14.62 -6.76
C ILE A 111 4.59 -15.69 -7.47
N PHE A 112 4.68 -16.85 -6.85
CA PHE A 112 5.24 -18.05 -7.47
C PHE A 112 4.12 -18.92 -8.04
N VAL A 113 4.16 -19.18 -9.34
CA VAL A 113 3.23 -20.09 -10.02
C VAL A 113 3.90 -21.46 -10.14
N PRO A 114 3.45 -22.50 -9.41
CA PRO A 114 4.06 -23.83 -9.45
C PRO A 114 3.75 -24.55 -10.77
N ASP A 115 4.61 -25.49 -11.15
CA ASP A 115 4.35 -26.45 -12.24
C ASP A 115 3.65 -27.70 -11.66
N LYS A 116 2.60 -28.18 -12.35
CA LYS A 116 1.84 -29.40 -12.00
C LYS A 116 2.73 -30.62 -11.85
N ARG A 117 3.80 -30.72 -12.64
CA ARG A 117 4.72 -31.88 -12.62
C ARG A 117 5.63 -31.85 -11.39
N GLU A 118 6.04 -30.67 -10.95
CA GLU A 118 6.93 -30.52 -9.80
C GLU A 118 6.24 -30.88 -8.47
N GLN A 119 4.95 -30.55 -8.33
CA GLN A 119 4.18 -31.01 -7.16
C GLN A 119 4.10 -32.54 -7.07
N SER A 120 3.93 -33.23 -8.20
CA SER A 120 3.88 -34.71 -8.20
C SER A 120 5.21 -35.34 -7.76
N LEU A 121 6.34 -34.68 -8.06
CA LEU A 121 7.68 -35.12 -7.66
C LEU A 121 7.98 -34.78 -6.19
N GLY A 122 7.50 -33.63 -5.68
CA GLY A 122 7.61 -33.27 -4.27
C GLY A 122 6.88 -34.27 -3.35
N VAL A 123 5.67 -34.67 -3.73
CA VAL A 123 4.91 -35.72 -3.01
C VAL A 123 5.62 -37.07 -3.07
N PHE A 124 6.25 -37.42 -4.19
CA PHE A 124 7.02 -38.66 -4.32
C PHE A 124 8.32 -38.64 -3.48
N ALA A 125 8.99 -37.48 -3.40
CA ALA A 125 10.18 -37.29 -2.56
C ALA A 125 9.87 -37.32 -1.06
N GLU A 126 8.71 -36.78 -0.63
CA GLU A 126 8.22 -36.90 0.75
C GLU A 126 7.76 -38.32 1.09
N ALA A 127 7.20 -39.05 0.13
CA ALA A 127 6.87 -40.47 0.30
C ALA A 127 8.12 -41.36 0.43
N LEU A 128 9.17 -41.10 -0.37
CA LEU A 128 10.45 -41.83 -0.30
C LEU A 128 11.24 -41.53 0.99
N ASN A 129 11.15 -40.31 1.52
CA ASN A 129 11.78 -39.97 2.79
C ASN A 129 11.10 -40.66 3.99
N ASN A 130 9.81 -40.99 3.88
CA ASN A 130 9.07 -41.73 4.91
C ASN A 130 9.19 -43.27 4.78
N SER A 131 9.78 -43.79 3.70
CA SER A 131 9.95 -45.24 3.48
C SER A 131 11.34 -45.79 3.84
N ASN A 132 12.13 -45.10 4.67
CA ASN A 132 13.43 -45.60 5.15
C ASN A 132 13.35 -46.47 6.43
N LEU A 133 12.31 -47.30 6.54
CA LEU A 133 12.33 -48.51 7.37
C LEU A 133 13.00 -49.64 6.57
N SER A 134 14.34 -49.64 6.54
CA SER A 134 15.19 -50.84 6.44
C SER A 134 16.59 -50.48 5.92
N LYS A 135 17.43 -49.96 6.81
CA LYS A 135 18.86 -50.29 6.82
C LYS A 135 19.28 -50.56 8.26
N ALA A 136 19.20 -51.83 8.63
CA ALA A 136 19.83 -52.35 9.82
C ALA A 136 21.38 -52.27 9.68
N SER A 137 22.03 -52.03 10.82
CA SER A 137 23.47 -52.13 11.08
C SER A 137 24.35 -50.94 10.67
N ALA A 138 24.48 -49.97 11.58
CA ALA A 138 25.78 -49.64 12.16
C ALA A 138 25.57 -48.84 13.46
N GLN A 139 26.19 -49.36 14.50
CA GLN A 139 26.15 -48.93 15.88
C GLN A 139 27.06 -47.71 16.08
N VAL A 140 26.50 -46.54 16.38
CA VAL A 140 27.18 -45.47 17.11
C VAL A 140 26.14 -44.74 17.97
N ALA A 141 26.31 -44.81 19.28
CA ALA A 141 25.57 -44.02 20.24
C ALA A 141 25.91 -42.53 20.03
N GLN A 142 24.89 -41.70 19.76
CA GLN A 142 24.87 -40.27 20.10
C GLN A 142 23.45 -39.69 19.90
N PRO A 143 23.09 -38.64 20.65
CA PRO A 143 21.74 -38.41 21.15
C PRO A 143 20.78 -37.84 20.11
N LEU A 144 19.51 -38.20 20.32
CA LEU A 144 18.36 -37.68 19.62
C LEU A 144 18.29 -36.14 19.65
N ASN A 145 18.00 -35.58 18.48
CA ASN A 145 17.34 -34.29 18.21
C ASN A 145 18.16 -33.00 18.15
N ALA A 146 18.90 -32.83 17.05
CA ALA A 146 19.28 -31.52 16.50
C ALA A 146 18.25 -30.96 15.48
N GLY A 147 16.96 -31.28 15.63
CA GLY A 147 15.92 -30.86 14.66
C GLY A 147 14.48 -30.77 15.17
N VAL A 148 14.20 -31.25 16.39
CA VAL A 148 12.87 -31.08 16.99
C VAL A 148 12.77 -29.65 17.51
N LYS A 149 11.97 -28.84 16.81
CA LYS A 149 11.61 -27.48 17.25
C LYS A 149 10.73 -27.60 18.49
N ILE A 150 11.33 -27.36 19.65
CA ILE A 150 10.63 -27.32 20.92
C ILE A 150 9.97 -25.94 21.05
N PRO A 151 8.63 -25.84 21.22
CA PRO A 151 7.94 -24.57 21.36
C PRO A 151 8.31 -23.90 22.68
N ILE A 152 9.01 -22.75 22.62
CA ILE A 152 9.50 -22.00 23.79
C ILE A 152 8.40 -21.64 24.80
N ASN A 153 7.15 -21.48 24.34
CA ASN A 153 6.01 -21.08 25.18
C ASN A 153 5.22 -22.26 25.77
N ARG A 154 5.56 -23.50 25.43
CA ARG A 154 4.85 -24.71 25.91
C ARG A 154 5.78 -25.80 26.44
N ALA A 155 7.09 -25.64 26.29
CA ALA A 155 8.06 -26.59 26.78
C ALA A 155 8.17 -26.54 28.30
N THR A 156 8.32 -27.70 28.91
CA THR A 156 8.67 -27.84 30.33
C THR A 156 10.17 -27.57 30.54
N ALA A 157 10.58 -27.20 31.76
CA ALA A 157 11.99 -26.87 32.07
C ALA A 157 12.97 -27.99 31.65
N LYS A 158 12.63 -29.24 31.97
CA LYS A 158 13.40 -30.43 31.58
C LYS A 158 13.54 -30.62 30.07
N GLN A 159 12.57 -30.13 29.28
CA GLN A 159 12.62 -30.20 27.81
C GLN A 159 13.47 -29.09 27.21
N LEU A 160 13.52 -27.93 27.86
CA LEU A 160 14.45 -26.88 27.48
C LEU A 160 15.88 -27.35 27.80
N GLU A 161 16.17 -27.82 29.01
CA GLU A 161 17.50 -28.33 29.43
C GLU A 161 18.09 -29.43 28.55
N ALA A 162 17.26 -30.14 27.78
CA ALA A 162 17.69 -31.13 26.81
C ALA A 162 18.21 -30.53 25.48
N LEU A 163 18.06 -29.22 25.28
CA LEU A 163 18.60 -28.50 24.12
C LEU A 163 20.13 -28.42 24.20
N PRO A 164 20.84 -28.60 23.07
CA PRO A 164 22.29 -28.52 23.05
C PRO A 164 22.77 -27.13 23.49
N GLY A 165 23.69 -27.09 24.45
CA GLY A 165 24.30 -25.85 24.94
C GLY A 165 23.59 -25.20 26.12
N ILE A 166 22.54 -25.80 26.69
CA ILE A 166 21.99 -25.38 27.98
C ILE A 166 22.11 -26.49 29.02
N GLY A 167 22.63 -26.14 30.19
CA GLY A 167 22.79 -27.02 31.35
C GLY A 167 22.01 -26.46 32.55
N PRO A 168 21.98 -27.19 33.69
CA PRO A 168 21.31 -26.72 34.91
C PRO A 168 21.91 -25.43 35.47
#